data_AF-A0A2P7S004-F1
#
_entry.id   AF-A0A2P7S004-F1
#
_cell.length_a   1.000
_cell.length_b   1.000
_cell.length_c   1.000
_cell.angle_alpha   90.00
_cell.angle_beta   90.00
_cell.angle_gamma   90.00
#
_symmetry.space_group_name_H-M   'P 1'
#
loop_
_entity.id
_entity.type
_entity.pdbx_description
1 polymer ?
#
loop_
_entity_poly.entity_id
_entity_poly.type
_entity_poly.pdbx_seq_one_letter_code
_entity_poly.pdbx_strand_id
1 'polypeptide(L)'
;MTALVPIEAGQYVLTYVDHFYPGDGDMAGALEYLVHGGSGWDCIRKAEDQFEVMQVERVMAKTYLAQGGRRCRNLVVAAASTSGEMLALRDKLFAIGFAADRAIAEEKARLIADFAVKTRMDALAKVHEALPHIFGRRG
;
A
#
# COMPACT_ATOMS: atom_id res chain seq x y z
N MET A 1 13.94 20.81 -0.14
CA MET A 1 12.75 21.14 -0.94
C MET A 1 12.73 20.22 -2.14
N THR A 2 11.77 19.30 -2.18
CA THR A 2 11.60 18.39 -3.33
C THR A 2 11.10 19.20 -4.53
N ALA A 3 11.70 18.98 -5.70
CA ALA A 3 11.26 19.64 -6.93
C ALA A 3 9.82 19.22 -7.25
N LEU A 4 8.97 20.19 -7.58
CA LEU A 4 7.59 19.90 -8.00
C LEU A 4 7.59 19.27 -9.38
N VAL A 5 6.76 18.24 -9.57
CA VAL A 5 6.51 17.66 -10.89
C VAL A 5 5.93 18.75 -11.81
N PRO A 6 6.50 18.97 -13.02
CA PRO A 6 5.91 19.83 -14.03
C PRO A 6 4.56 19.27 -14.47
N ILE A 7 3.54 20.12 -14.50
CA ILE A 7 2.18 19.76 -14.92
C ILE A 7 1.59 20.88 -15.76
N GLU A 8 0.71 20.51 -16.69
CA GLU A 8 -0.03 21.41 -17.57
C GLU A 8 -1.53 21.11 -17.54
N ALA A 9 -2.35 22.08 -17.94
CA ALA A 9 -3.78 21.86 -18.08
C ALA A 9 -4.06 20.83 -19.19
N GLY A 10 -5.03 19.94 -18.96
CA GLY A 10 -5.37 18.84 -19.84
C GLY A 10 -4.62 17.53 -19.55
N GLN A 11 -3.48 17.58 -18.87
CA GLN A 11 -2.73 16.38 -18.45
C GLN A 11 -3.47 15.61 -17.35
N TYR A 12 -3.15 14.33 -17.25
CA TYR A 12 -3.53 13.49 -16.12
C TYR A 12 -2.37 13.39 -15.15
N VAL A 13 -2.65 13.55 -13.87
CA VAL A 13 -1.66 13.43 -12.79
C VAL A 13 -1.97 12.23 -11.93
N LEU A 14 -0.91 11.55 -11.50
CA LEU A 14 -0.94 10.62 -10.39
C LEU A 14 -0.58 11.40 -9.11
N THR A 15 -1.46 11.38 -8.13
CA THR A 15 -1.25 12.05 -6.84
C THR A 15 -1.49 11.10 -5.69
N TYR A 16 -0.79 11.30 -4.58
CA TYR A 16 -1.18 10.66 -3.32
C TYR A 16 -2.55 11.17 -2.86
N VAL A 17 -3.31 10.29 -2.23
CA VAL A 17 -4.42 10.67 -1.34
C VAL A 17 -3.81 11.34 -0.11
N ASP A 18 -4.24 12.56 0.20
CA ASP A 18 -3.62 13.45 1.20
C ASP A 18 -3.39 12.78 2.57
N HIS A 19 -4.40 12.06 3.06
CA HIS A 19 -4.34 11.37 4.35
C HIS A 19 -3.41 10.15 4.40
N PHE A 20 -3.00 9.62 3.24
CA PHE A 20 -2.13 8.46 3.12
C PHE A 20 -0.75 8.80 2.57
N TYR A 21 -0.42 10.08 2.47
CA TYR A 21 0.92 10.53 2.15
C TYR A 21 1.82 10.37 3.40
N PRO A 22 2.78 9.42 3.41
CA PRO A 22 3.55 9.09 4.60
C PRO A 22 4.73 10.05 4.85
N GLY A 23 4.93 11.06 3.99
CA GLY A 23 6.10 11.95 4.06
C GLY A 23 5.84 13.21 4.88
N ASP A 24 6.84 13.61 5.68
CA ASP A 24 6.96 14.95 6.27
C ASP A 24 7.26 16.02 5.19
N GLY A 25 6.57 15.96 4.06
CA GLY A 25 6.77 16.83 2.90
C GLY A 25 7.89 16.41 1.94
N ASP A 26 8.49 15.21 2.10
CA ASP A 26 9.42 14.64 1.12
C ASP A 26 8.78 13.53 0.27
N MET A 27 8.61 13.79 -1.02
CA MET A 27 8.06 12.83 -1.97
C MET A 27 8.98 11.63 -2.20
N ALA A 28 10.31 11.83 -2.18
CA ALA A 28 11.24 10.73 -2.44
C ALA A 28 11.16 9.68 -1.34
N GLY A 29 11.30 10.09 -0.08
CA GLY A 29 11.10 9.21 1.07
C GLY A 29 9.71 8.56 1.09
N ALA A 30 8.65 9.30 0.74
CA ALA A 30 7.31 8.73 0.66
C ALA A 30 7.21 7.59 -0.37
N LEU A 31 7.88 7.70 -1.52
CA LEU A 31 7.91 6.66 -2.55
C LEU A 31 8.78 5.46 -2.14
N GLU A 32 9.82 5.65 -1.33
CA GLU A 32 10.62 4.54 -0.80
C GLU A 32 9.79 3.60 0.10
N TYR A 33 8.75 4.10 0.77
CA TYR A 33 7.84 3.25 1.54
C TYR A 33 7.02 2.26 0.70
N LEU A 34 6.95 2.44 -0.63
CA LEU A 34 6.24 1.50 -1.53
C LEU A 34 6.88 0.11 -1.61
N VAL A 35 8.03 -0.11 -0.95
CA VAL A 35 8.57 -1.45 -0.69
C VAL A 35 7.69 -2.28 0.24
N HIS A 36 6.78 -1.63 0.99
CA HIS A 36 5.76 -2.26 1.83
C HIS A 36 4.38 -2.15 1.17
N GLY A 37 3.54 -3.17 1.32
CA GLY A 37 2.14 -3.13 0.91
C GLY A 37 1.42 -1.95 1.55
N GLY A 38 0.73 -1.14 0.73
CA GLY A 38 0.04 0.06 1.19
C GLY A 38 0.96 1.11 1.81
N SER A 39 2.25 1.14 1.46
CA SER A 39 3.28 1.94 2.13
C SER A 39 3.34 1.73 3.65
N GLY A 40 3.02 0.52 4.12
CA GLY A 40 3.00 0.16 5.54
C GLY A 40 1.66 0.39 6.25
N TRP A 41 0.65 0.92 5.55
CA TRP A 41 -0.70 1.06 6.11
C TRP A 41 -1.52 -0.22 5.93
N ASP A 42 -1.91 -0.85 7.03
CA ASP A 42 -2.71 -2.09 7.01
C ASP A 42 -4.13 -1.92 6.45
N CYS A 43 -4.66 -0.68 6.42
CA CYS A 43 -5.99 -0.38 5.92
C CYS A 43 -6.05 -0.16 4.40
N ILE A 44 -4.91 0.08 3.74
CA ILE A 44 -4.85 0.30 2.30
C ILE A 44 -4.81 -1.06 1.61
N ARG A 45 -5.82 -1.38 0.79
CA ARG A 45 -5.92 -2.68 0.10
C ARG A 45 -6.11 -2.55 -1.41
N LYS A 46 -6.39 -1.34 -1.91
CA LYS A 46 -6.50 -1.05 -3.34
C LYS A 46 -5.63 0.14 -3.73
N ALA A 47 -5.24 0.17 -5.00
CA ALA A 47 -4.42 1.25 -5.54
C ALA A 47 -5.12 2.63 -5.45
N GLU A 48 -6.45 2.65 -5.61
CA GLU A 48 -7.28 3.86 -5.48
C GLU A 48 -7.41 4.39 -4.06
N ASP A 49 -7.14 3.58 -3.04
CA ASP A 49 -7.12 4.04 -1.64
C ASP A 49 -5.87 4.87 -1.35
N GLN A 50 -4.80 4.64 -2.10
CA GLN A 50 -3.49 5.27 -1.90
C GLN A 50 -3.22 6.42 -2.86
N PHE A 51 -3.71 6.29 -4.09
CA PHE A 51 -3.42 7.19 -5.19
C PHE A 51 -4.66 7.56 -5.99
N GLU A 52 -4.75 8.83 -6.37
CA GLU A 52 -5.77 9.33 -7.29
C GLU A 52 -5.15 9.61 -8.67
N VAL A 53 -5.91 9.32 -9.73
CA VAL A 53 -5.61 9.79 -11.08
C VAL A 53 -6.63 10.86 -11.45
N MET A 54 -6.16 12.07 -11.71
CA MET A 54 -7.02 13.23 -11.97
C MET A 54 -6.58 13.99 -13.21
N GLN A 55 -7.54 14.52 -13.96
CA GLN A 55 -7.23 15.46 -15.05
C GLN A 55 -7.06 16.88 -14.48
N VAL A 56 -5.99 17.55 -14.89
CA VAL A 56 -5.68 18.92 -14.48
C VAL A 56 -6.52 19.90 -15.29
N GLU A 57 -7.34 20.70 -14.62
CA GLU A 57 -8.13 21.77 -15.26
C GLU A 57 -7.33 23.07 -15.33
N ARG A 58 -6.60 23.40 -14.26
CA ARG A 58 -5.81 24.63 -14.16
C ARG A 58 -4.64 24.50 -13.21
N VAL A 59 -3.48 25.01 -13.61
CA VAL A 59 -2.26 25.02 -12.80
C VAL A 59 -2.05 26.38 -12.13
N MET A 60 -1.63 26.36 -10.87
CA MET A 60 -1.21 27.53 -10.08
C MET A 60 0.17 27.25 -9.46
N ALA A 61 0.77 28.26 -8.80
CA ALA A 61 2.13 28.14 -8.26
C ALA A 61 2.32 26.91 -7.33
N LYS A 62 1.45 26.73 -6.32
CA LYS A 62 1.56 25.64 -5.32
C LYS A 62 0.46 24.57 -5.43
N THR A 63 -0.53 24.80 -6.28
CA THR A 63 -1.77 24.01 -6.32
C THR A 63 -2.25 23.84 -7.75
N TYR A 64 -3.21 22.97 -7.97
CA TYR A 64 -3.94 22.85 -9.23
C TYR A 64 -5.43 22.61 -8.95
N LEU A 65 -6.26 22.87 -9.96
CA LEU A 65 -7.67 22.48 -9.98
C LEU A 65 -7.82 21.19 -10.78
N ALA A 66 -8.67 20.31 -10.27
CA ALA A 66 -9.13 19.10 -10.93
C ALA A 66 -10.58 18.87 -10.53
N GLN A 67 -11.22 17.85 -11.13
CA GLN A 67 -12.54 17.43 -10.72
C GLN A 67 -12.57 17.13 -9.20
N GLY A 68 -13.50 17.73 -8.48
CA GLY A 68 -13.56 17.61 -7.01
C GLY A 68 -12.76 18.68 -6.24
N GLY A 69 -12.17 19.65 -6.94
CA GLY A 69 -11.71 20.91 -6.37
C GLY A 69 -10.20 21.11 -6.40
N ARG A 70 -9.72 21.93 -5.46
CA ARG A 70 -8.31 22.33 -5.40
C ARG A 70 -7.45 21.24 -4.75
N ARG A 71 -6.26 21.02 -5.32
CA ARG A 71 -5.28 20.02 -4.86
C ARG A 71 -3.88 20.62 -4.75
N CYS A 72 -3.05 20.04 -3.90
CA CYS A 72 -1.68 20.50 -3.65
C CYS A 72 -0.69 19.85 -4.62
N ARG A 73 0.24 20.63 -5.18
CA ARG A 73 1.21 20.13 -6.17
C ARG A 73 2.32 19.27 -5.58
N ASN A 74 2.55 19.36 -4.26
CA ASN A 74 3.54 18.55 -3.56
C ASN A 74 3.14 17.07 -3.43
N LEU A 75 1.87 16.73 -3.67
CA LEU A 75 1.38 15.35 -3.66
C LEU A 75 1.46 14.66 -5.04
N VAL A 76 1.79 15.41 -6.09
CA VAL A 76 1.90 14.89 -7.45
C VAL A 76 3.15 14.03 -7.58
N VAL A 77 2.97 12.79 -8.00
CA VAL A 77 4.01 11.79 -8.23
C VAL A 77 4.49 11.84 -9.68
N ALA A 78 3.56 11.92 -10.62
CA ALA A 78 3.83 11.92 -12.06
C ALA A 78 2.69 12.59 -12.84
N ALA A 79 2.97 12.90 -14.11
CA ALA A 79 1.98 13.43 -15.04
C ALA A 79 2.17 12.82 -16.44
N ALA A 80 1.07 12.67 -17.17
CA ALA A 80 1.05 12.17 -18.55
C ALA A 80 -0.11 12.78 -19.36
N SER A 81 -0.09 12.55 -20.66
CA SER A 81 -1.15 13.02 -21.56
C SER A 81 -2.42 12.18 -21.50
N THR A 82 -2.35 10.96 -20.98
CA THR A 82 -3.47 10.01 -20.93
C THR A 82 -3.72 9.49 -19.52
N SER A 83 -4.99 9.22 -19.20
CA SER A 83 -5.36 8.58 -17.93
C SER A 83 -4.82 7.16 -17.81
N GLY A 84 -4.75 6.43 -18.93
CA GLY A 84 -4.25 5.05 -18.98
C GLY A 84 -2.80 4.91 -18.50
N GLU A 85 -1.92 5.84 -18.87
CA GLU A 85 -0.53 5.85 -18.41
C GLU A 85 -0.43 6.05 -16.89
N MET A 86 -1.23 6.96 -16.34
CA MET A 86 -1.24 7.22 -14.90
C MET A 86 -1.87 6.07 -14.10
N LEU A 87 -2.93 5.44 -14.63
CA LEU A 87 -3.52 4.24 -14.04
C LEU A 87 -2.54 3.06 -14.06
N ALA A 88 -1.85 2.84 -15.18
CA ALA A 88 -0.83 1.79 -15.27
C ALA A 88 0.32 2.02 -14.29
N LEU A 89 0.78 3.28 -14.15
CA LEU A 89 1.80 3.64 -13.18
C LEU A 89 1.29 3.44 -11.74
N ARG A 90 0.06 3.87 -11.44
CA ARG A 90 -0.60 3.68 -10.14
C ARG A 90 -0.58 2.21 -9.73
N ASP A 91 -1.10 1.35 -10.60
CA ASP A 91 -1.24 -0.07 -10.31
C ASP A 91 0.13 -0.75 -10.18
N LYS A 92 1.11 -0.33 -11.00
CA LYS A 92 2.49 -0.79 -10.90
C LYS A 92 3.12 -0.41 -9.55
N LEU A 93 3.04 0.85 -9.15
CA LEU A 93 3.61 1.33 -7.89
C LEU A 93 2.97 0.63 -6.69
N PHE A 94 1.64 0.49 -6.71
CA PHE A 94 0.89 -0.19 -5.68
C PHE A 94 1.29 -1.67 -5.54
N ALA A 95 1.49 -2.37 -6.66
CA ALA A 95 1.81 -3.79 -6.67
C ALA A 95 3.19 -4.14 -6.10
N ILE A 96 4.15 -3.21 -6.10
CA ILE A 96 5.54 -3.47 -5.67
C ILE A 96 5.57 -3.99 -4.23
N GLY A 97 5.02 -3.23 -3.29
CA GLY A 97 5.06 -3.58 -1.87
C GLY A 97 4.27 -4.84 -1.54
N PHE A 98 3.09 -5.01 -2.14
CA PHE A 98 2.29 -6.22 -1.96
C PHE A 98 2.98 -7.48 -2.51
N ALA A 99 3.67 -7.37 -3.64
CA ALA A 99 4.43 -8.49 -4.18
C ALA A 99 5.61 -8.85 -3.27
N ALA A 100 6.32 -7.85 -2.74
CA ALA A 100 7.42 -8.04 -1.81
C ALA A 100 6.95 -8.69 -0.50
N ASP A 101 5.92 -8.13 0.14
CA ASP A 101 5.37 -8.66 1.40
C ASP A 101 4.85 -10.08 1.23
N ARG A 102 4.19 -10.39 0.10
CA ARG A 102 3.74 -11.75 -0.20
C ARG A 102 4.91 -12.72 -0.31
N ALA A 103 5.96 -12.37 -1.06
CA ALA A 103 7.13 -13.22 -1.22
C ALA A 103 7.82 -13.48 0.13
N ILE A 104 7.93 -12.45 0.99
CA ILE A 104 8.46 -12.59 2.35
C ILE A 104 7.58 -13.51 3.19
N ALA A 105 6.26 -13.36 3.14
CA ALA A 105 5.32 -14.19 3.90
C ALA A 105 5.38 -15.66 3.48
N GLU A 106 5.44 -15.93 2.18
CA GLU A 106 5.59 -17.28 1.62
C GLU A 106 6.88 -17.93 2.09
N GLU A 107 8.01 -17.22 2.02
CA GLU A 107 9.30 -17.74 2.47
C GLU A 107 9.34 -17.97 3.98
N LYS A 108 8.80 -17.04 4.78
CA LYS A 108 8.65 -17.22 6.23
C LYS A 108 7.82 -18.46 6.55
N ALA A 109 6.68 -18.63 5.88
CA ALA A 109 5.80 -19.78 6.07
C ALA A 109 6.52 -21.09 5.74
N ARG A 110 7.32 -21.11 4.66
CA ARG A 110 8.15 -22.27 4.29
C ARG A 110 9.16 -22.62 5.39
N LEU A 111 9.91 -21.62 5.88
CA LEU A 111 10.95 -21.83 6.89
C LEU A 111 10.40 -22.33 8.23
N ILE A 112 9.19 -21.92 8.61
CA ILE A 112 8.58 -22.30 9.88
C ILE A 112 7.60 -23.48 9.78
N ALA A 113 7.41 -24.08 8.60
CA ALA A 113 6.34 -25.05 8.37
C ALA A 113 6.37 -26.23 9.36
N ASP A 114 7.52 -26.89 9.47
CA ASP A 114 7.69 -28.06 10.36
C ASP A 114 7.56 -27.68 11.84
N PHE A 115 8.15 -26.54 12.21
CA PHE A 115 8.01 -25.99 13.56
C PHE A 115 6.53 -25.73 13.89
N ALA A 116 5.81 -25.08 12.98
CA ALA A 116 4.40 -24.76 13.14
C ALA A 116 3.52 -26.03 13.27
N VAL A 117 3.79 -27.09 12.49
CA VAL A 117 3.09 -28.37 12.62
C VAL A 117 3.32 -28.96 14.01
N LYS A 118 4.57 -29.09 14.43
CA LYS A 118 4.90 -29.67 15.74
C LYS A 118 4.29 -28.86 16.89
N THR A 119 4.45 -27.54 16.87
CA THR A 119 3.91 -26.66 17.91
C THR A 119 2.38 -26.73 17.99
N ARG A 120 1.69 -26.83 16.84
CA ARG A 120 0.22 -26.98 16.83
C ARG A 120 -0.23 -28.35 17.34
N MET A 121 0.50 -29.42 17.03
CA MET A 121 0.21 -30.75 17.60
C MET A 121 0.38 -30.76 19.11
N ASP A 122 1.47 -30.18 19.62
CA ASP A 122 1.72 -30.06 21.07
C ASP A 122 0.65 -29.20 21.76
N ALA A 123 0.25 -28.09 21.13
CA ALA A 123 -0.84 -27.25 21.63
C ALA A 123 -2.18 -28.01 21.65
N LEU A 124 -2.48 -28.80 20.62
CA LEU A 124 -3.69 -29.62 20.57
C LEU A 124 -3.71 -30.68 21.67
N ALA A 125 -2.57 -31.33 21.94
CA ALA A 125 -2.44 -32.27 23.05
C ALA A 125 -2.77 -31.59 24.40
N LYS A 126 -2.24 -30.39 24.64
CA LYS A 126 -2.55 -29.60 25.84
C LYS A 126 -4.04 -29.24 25.94
N VAL A 127 -4.69 -28.90 24.82
CA VAL A 127 -6.15 -28.66 24.80
C VAL A 127 -6.92 -29.92 25.19
N HIS A 128 -6.51 -31.08 24.67
CA HIS A 128 -7.16 -32.36 25.01
C HIS A 128 -6.98 -32.72 26.49
N GLU A 129 -5.78 -32.53 27.04
CA GLU A 129 -5.49 -32.73 28.47
C GLU A 129 -6.28 -31.77 29.37
N ALA A 130 -6.45 -30.51 28.94
CA ALA A 130 -7.17 -29.51 29.72
C ALA A 130 -8.68 -29.75 29.80
N LEU A 131 -9.26 -30.42 28.80
CA LEU A 131 -10.70 -30.63 28.70
C LEU A 131 -11.05 -32.13 28.57
N PRO A 132 -10.67 -32.96 29.56
CA PRO A 132 -10.82 -34.42 29.47
C PRO A 132 -12.30 -34.86 29.47
N HIS A 133 -13.18 -34.04 30.06
CA HIS A 133 -14.63 -34.28 30.06
C HIS A 133 -15.26 -34.05 28.68
N ILE A 134 -14.62 -33.27 27.80
CA ILE A 134 -15.06 -33.07 26.41
C ILE A 134 -14.38 -34.09 25.49
N PHE A 135 -13.06 -34.24 25.61
CA PHE A 135 -12.26 -35.05 24.68
C PHE A 135 -12.10 -36.53 25.12
N GLY A 136 -12.72 -36.93 26.23
CA GLY A 136 -12.92 -38.34 26.59
C GLY A 136 -11.68 -39.11 27.05
N ARG A 137 -10.54 -38.46 27.31
CA ARG A 137 -9.35 -39.11 27.87
C ARG A 137 -9.31 -38.92 29.38
N ARG A 138 -9.63 -39.97 30.15
CA ARG A 138 -9.26 -40.05 31.58
C ARG A 138 -7.73 -40.11 31.64
N GLY A 139 -7.14 -39.16 32.37
CA GLY A 139 -5.70 -39.14 32.68
C GLY A 139 -5.26 -40.39 33.44
#